data_AF-A0A945FJW7-F1
#
_entry.id   AF-A0A945FJW7-F1
#
_cell.length_a   1.000
_cell.length_b   1.000
_cell.length_c   1.000
_cell.angle_alpha   90.00
_cell.angle_beta   90.00
_cell.angle_gamma   90.00
#
_symmetry.space_group_name_H-M   'P 1'
#
loop_
_entity.id
_entity.type
_entity.pdbx_description
1 polymer ?
#
loop_
_entity_poly.entity_id
_entity_poly.type
_entity_poly.pdbx_seq_one_letter_code
_entity_poly.pdbx_strand_id
1 'polypeptide(L)'
;DKLGPISQAQVCAAHGYHGISLIRKYLSINYECPTITATEFVSPIVKSPNRNGSPETEEIADSKQSIAWLNFDDKLGVFDFTGDLYFSHIRNQRLLIRGERGEIINDTVAYLQGHTTPINLSFTRHSAGSEGNLEGNHLKGYQIGGQWIYTNPLAPGELSDDEIAVGTCMLKMAEHVNGGDPVYPLEEACQDHYLSLCMQQAQKEGKAIKVETPPWA
;
A
#
# COMPACT_ATOMS: atom_id res chain seq x y z
N ASP A 1 16.65 1.21 -7.21
CA ASP A 1 17.84 0.68 -7.90
C ASP A 1 18.07 -0.83 -7.75
N LYS A 2 18.07 -1.41 -6.54
CA LYS A 2 18.44 -2.85 -6.35
C LYS A 2 17.57 -3.86 -7.11
N LEU A 3 16.27 -3.56 -7.27
CA LEU A 3 15.31 -4.44 -7.94
C LEU A 3 15.27 -4.27 -9.46
N GLY A 4 16.00 -3.30 -10.02
CA GLY A 4 15.84 -2.89 -11.43
C GLY A 4 14.50 -2.19 -11.68
N PRO A 5 14.12 -2.03 -12.96
CA PRO A 5 12.79 -1.54 -13.35
C PRO A 5 11.68 -2.41 -12.74
N ILE A 6 10.69 -1.76 -12.13
CA ILE A 6 9.53 -2.44 -11.54
C ILE A 6 8.47 -2.68 -12.61
N SER A 7 8.01 -3.93 -12.72
CA SER A 7 6.99 -4.36 -13.67
C SER A 7 5.73 -4.91 -13.01
N GLN A 8 5.75 -5.18 -11.70
CA GLN A 8 4.57 -5.69 -10.99
C GLN A 8 4.44 -5.11 -9.59
N ALA A 9 3.21 -4.73 -9.23
CA ALA A 9 2.83 -4.41 -7.86
C ALA A 9 1.50 -5.11 -7.52
N GLN A 10 1.44 -5.84 -6.40
CA GLN A 10 0.20 -6.38 -5.88
C GLN A 10 -0.04 -5.83 -4.48
N VAL A 11 -1.17 -5.16 -4.29
CA VAL A 11 -1.48 -4.40 -3.07
C VAL A 11 -2.76 -4.93 -2.45
N CYS A 12 -2.62 -5.44 -1.23
CA CYS A 12 -3.68 -5.87 -0.34
C CYS A 12 -3.51 -5.17 1.00
N ALA A 13 -3.81 -3.87 1.04
CA ALA A 13 -3.54 -3.05 2.22
C ALA A 13 -4.53 -1.88 2.40
N ALA A 14 -5.06 -1.31 1.32
CA ALA A 14 -5.90 -0.13 1.37
C ALA A 14 -7.03 -0.16 0.35
N HIS A 15 -8.15 0.46 0.71
CA HIS A 15 -9.37 0.51 -0.11
C HIS A 15 -9.28 1.54 -1.24
N GLY A 16 -10.05 1.31 -2.30
CA GLY A 16 -10.31 2.28 -3.38
C GLY A 16 -9.06 3.00 -3.89
N TYR A 17 -9.15 4.33 -3.97
CA TYR A 17 -8.08 5.18 -4.49
C TYR A 17 -6.78 5.11 -3.66
N HIS A 18 -6.83 4.76 -2.37
CA HIS A 18 -5.61 4.58 -1.58
C HIS A 18 -4.79 3.38 -2.08
N GLY A 19 -5.45 2.26 -2.38
CA GLY A 19 -4.77 1.09 -2.96
C GLY A 19 -4.27 1.36 -4.38
N ILE A 20 -5.03 2.13 -5.18
CA ILE A 20 -4.58 2.59 -6.50
C ILE A 20 -3.33 3.47 -6.38
N SER A 21 -3.31 4.41 -5.43
CA SER A 21 -2.18 5.30 -5.20
C SER A 21 -0.91 4.54 -4.88
N LEU A 22 -1.00 3.52 -4.01
CA LEU A 22 0.11 2.63 -3.70
C LEU A 22 0.60 1.89 -4.95
N ILE A 23 -0.30 1.29 -5.73
CA ILE A 23 0.05 0.60 -6.99
C ILE A 23 0.78 1.55 -7.94
N ARG A 24 0.23 2.76 -8.17
CA ARG A 24 0.83 3.76 -9.06
C ARG A 24 2.22 4.17 -8.59
N LYS A 25 2.39 4.48 -7.31
CA LYS A 25 3.69 4.87 -6.74
C LYS A 25 4.72 3.74 -6.85
N TYR A 26 4.37 2.49 -6.53
CA TYR A 26 5.30 1.37 -6.64
C TYR A 26 5.71 1.07 -8.09
N LEU A 27 4.79 1.24 -9.04
CA LEU A 27 5.07 1.06 -10.47
C LEU A 27 5.69 2.29 -11.13
N SER A 28 5.82 3.41 -10.42
CA SER A 28 6.18 4.71 -11.00
C SER A 28 5.31 5.09 -12.20
N ILE A 29 3.98 4.91 -12.03
CA ILE A 29 2.96 5.34 -12.98
C ILE A 29 2.48 6.73 -12.57
N ASN A 30 2.60 7.66 -13.51
CA ASN A 30 2.03 8.99 -13.41
C ASN A 30 0.60 8.94 -13.96
N TYR A 31 0.39 9.26 -15.24
CA TYR A 31 -0.93 9.38 -15.85
C TYR A 31 -1.19 8.33 -16.94
N GLU A 32 -0.32 7.32 -17.05
CA GLU A 32 -0.53 6.20 -17.94
C GLU A 32 -1.89 5.56 -17.67
N CYS A 33 -2.60 5.20 -18.74
CA CYS A 33 -3.99 4.74 -18.68
C CYS A 33 -4.03 3.23 -18.89
N PRO A 34 -4.43 2.44 -17.87
CA PRO A 34 -4.44 0.99 -17.98
C PRO A 34 -5.69 0.48 -18.70
N THR A 35 -5.65 -0.78 -19.10
CA THR A 35 -6.88 -1.58 -19.24
C THR A 35 -7.16 -2.27 -17.90
N ILE A 36 -8.35 -2.05 -17.34
CA ILE A 36 -8.75 -2.56 -16.02
C ILE A 36 -9.76 -3.69 -16.17
N THR A 37 -9.50 -4.82 -15.51
CA THR A 37 -10.50 -5.88 -15.28
C THR A 37 -10.68 -6.06 -13.78
N ALA A 38 -11.91 -6.19 -13.29
CA ALA A 38 -12.17 -6.33 -11.87
C ALA A 38 -13.32 -7.32 -11.59
N THR A 39 -13.26 -7.96 -10.44
CA THR A 39 -14.25 -8.94 -9.97
C THR A 39 -14.52 -8.75 -8.48
N GLU A 40 -15.76 -9.02 -8.05
CA GLU A 40 -16.09 -9.23 -6.63
C GLU A 40 -16.03 -10.71 -6.30
N PHE A 41 -15.36 -11.06 -5.22
CA PHE A 41 -15.42 -12.37 -4.62
C PHE A 41 -16.07 -12.27 -3.25
N VAL A 42 -17.11 -13.06 -3.02
CA VAL A 42 -17.83 -13.12 -1.73
C VAL A 42 -17.49 -14.42 -1.05
N SER A 43 -17.06 -14.35 0.21
CA SER A 43 -16.79 -15.54 1.02
C SER A 43 -17.20 -15.33 2.48
N PRO A 44 -17.76 -16.37 3.14
CA PRO A 44 -18.04 -16.29 4.56
C PRO A 44 -16.74 -16.26 5.37
N ILE A 45 -16.66 -15.36 6.35
CA ILE A 45 -15.55 -15.29 7.32
C ILE A 45 -16.09 -15.10 8.73
N VAL A 46 -15.30 -15.49 9.73
CA VAL A 46 -15.59 -15.07 11.12
C VAL A 46 -15.38 -13.56 11.25
N LYS A 47 -16.33 -12.87 11.89
CA LYS A 47 -16.22 -11.44 12.18
C LYS A 47 -15.00 -11.18 13.06
N SER A 48 -14.18 -10.22 12.65
CA SER A 48 -13.09 -9.66 13.45
C SER A 48 -13.55 -8.37 14.14
N PRO A 49 -12.75 -7.79 15.04
CA PRO A 49 -13.01 -6.45 15.57
C PRO A 49 -13.26 -5.42 14.47
N ASN A 50 -13.93 -4.33 14.84
CA ASN A 50 -14.07 -3.15 14.00
C ASN A 50 -13.86 -1.90 14.87
N ARG A 51 -14.23 -0.72 14.36
CA ARG A 51 -14.07 0.55 15.09
C ARG A 51 -14.81 0.59 16.43
N ASN A 52 -15.83 -0.26 16.62
CA ASN A 52 -16.60 -0.37 17.86
C ASN A 52 -16.08 -1.47 18.81
N GLY A 53 -14.95 -2.12 18.47
CA GLY A 53 -14.36 -3.19 19.26
C GLY A 53 -14.65 -4.59 18.72
N SER A 54 -14.37 -5.59 19.56
CA SER A 54 -14.55 -7.01 19.24
C SER A 54 -16.03 -7.43 19.23
N PRO A 55 -16.43 -8.38 18.38
CA PRO A 55 -17.75 -8.99 18.46
C PRO A 55 -18.00 -9.66 19.83
N GLU A 56 -19.23 -9.60 20.34
CA GLU A 56 -19.60 -10.25 21.62
C GLU A 56 -19.63 -11.78 21.51
N THR A 57 -19.91 -12.30 20.32
CA THR A 57 -19.99 -13.74 20.02
C THR A 57 -19.36 -14.04 18.67
N GLU A 58 -18.98 -15.30 18.45
CA GLU A 58 -18.52 -15.76 17.15
C GLU A 58 -19.66 -15.72 16.14
N GLU A 59 -19.48 -14.98 15.05
CA GLU A 59 -20.45 -14.85 13.98
C GLU A 59 -19.74 -14.98 12.62
N ILE A 60 -20.32 -15.77 11.73
CA ILE A 60 -19.88 -15.87 10.34
C ILE A 60 -20.71 -14.90 9.49
N ALA A 61 -20.04 -14.06 8.70
CA ALA A 61 -20.68 -13.11 7.78
C ALA A 61 -19.99 -13.09 6.42
N ASP A 62 -20.73 -12.65 5.40
CA ASP A 62 -20.20 -12.48 4.05
C ASP A 62 -19.20 -11.32 4.01
N SER A 63 -17.98 -11.63 3.58
CA SER A 63 -16.94 -10.67 3.25
C SER A 63 -16.85 -10.51 1.75
N LYS A 64 -16.81 -9.25 1.30
CA LYS A 64 -16.71 -8.88 -0.12
C LYS A 64 -15.29 -8.40 -0.39
N GLN A 65 -14.64 -9.05 -1.35
CA GLN A 65 -13.27 -8.77 -1.74
C GLN A 65 -13.26 -8.32 -3.20
N SER A 66 -12.77 -7.11 -3.45
CA SER A 66 -12.56 -6.59 -4.80
C SER A 66 -11.16 -6.96 -5.26
N ILE A 67 -11.07 -7.67 -6.38
CA ILE A 67 -9.82 -8.04 -7.03
C ILE A 67 -9.80 -7.41 -8.42
N ALA A 68 -8.78 -6.64 -8.75
CA ALA A 68 -8.64 -6.01 -10.05
C ALA A 68 -7.22 -6.08 -10.59
N TRP A 69 -7.11 -6.18 -11.92
CA TRP A 69 -5.87 -6.05 -12.66
C TRP A 69 -5.88 -4.72 -13.41
N LEU A 70 -4.81 -3.95 -13.27
CA LEU A 70 -4.54 -2.71 -14.00
C LEU A 70 -3.35 -2.97 -14.91
N ASN A 71 -3.63 -3.21 -16.19
CA ASN A 71 -2.61 -3.51 -17.18
C ASN A 71 -2.18 -2.23 -17.92
N PHE A 72 -0.95 -1.78 -17.69
CA PHE A 72 -0.31 -0.62 -18.32
C PHE A 72 0.63 -1.04 -19.46
N ASP A 73 0.30 -2.12 -20.16
CA ASP A 73 1.12 -2.79 -21.18
C ASP A 73 2.34 -3.51 -20.60
N ASP A 74 3.41 -2.80 -20.24
CA ASP A 74 4.66 -3.40 -19.71
C ASP A 74 4.68 -3.54 -18.18
N LYS A 75 3.66 -2.99 -17.49
CA LYS A 75 3.50 -3.06 -16.03
C LYS A 75 2.12 -3.56 -15.63
N LEU A 76 2.08 -4.32 -14.54
CA LEU A 76 0.87 -4.89 -13.97
C LEU A 76 0.66 -4.46 -12.51
N GLY A 77 -0.44 -3.75 -12.27
CA GLY A 77 -0.99 -3.54 -10.94
C GLY A 77 -2.04 -4.60 -10.59
N VAL A 78 -1.99 -5.17 -9.40
CA VAL A 78 -3.06 -6.01 -8.84
C VAL A 78 -3.59 -5.36 -7.59
N PHE A 79 -4.83 -4.91 -7.63
CA PHE A 79 -5.57 -4.47 -6.46
C PHE A 79 -6.30 -5.67 -5.85
N ASP A 80 -6.17 -5.86 -4.55
CA ASP A 80 -6.81 -6.95 -3.83
C ASP A 80 -7.24 -6.48 -2.44
N PHE A 81 -8.50 -6.12 -2.24
CA PHE A 81 -8.92 -5.53 -0.98
C PHE A 81 -10.30 -5.97 -0.52
N THR A 82 -10.41 -6.18 0.79
CA THR A 82 -11.67 -6.27 1.52
C THR A 82 -11.61 -5.40 2.76
N GLY A 83 -12.72 -4.75 3.13
CA GLY A 83 -12.80 -3.92 4.34
C GLY A 83 -12.49 -4.71 5.62
N ASP A 84 -12.77 -6.02 5.60
CA ASP A 84 -12.53 -6.94 6.72
C ASP A 84 -11.04 -7.24 6.96
N LEU A 85 -10.13 -6.64 6.17
CA LEU A 85 -8.70 -6.58 6.48
C LEU A 85 -8.40 -5.64 7.65
N TYR A 86 -9.19 -4.58 7.83
CA TYR A 86 -8.98 -3.66 8.94
C TYR A 86 -9.36 -4.34 10.25
N PHE A 87 -8.50 -4.19 11.27
CA PHE A 87 -8.68 -4.78 12.60
C PHE A 87 -8.79 -6.32 12.62
N SER A 88 -8.44 -6.99 11.51
CA SER A 88 -8.64 -8.41 11.34
C SER A 88 -7.71 -9.24 12.20
N HIS A 89 -8.23 -10.31 12.79
CA HIS A 89 -7.38 -11.36 13.41
C HIS A 89 -7.07 -12.51 12.46
N ILE A 90 -7.80 -12.61 11.35
CA ILE A 90 -7.76 -13.77 10.45
C ILE A 90 -7.38 -13.42 9.01
N ARG A 91 -7.28 -12.12 8.69
CA ARG A 91 -6.85 -11.63 7.36
C ARG A 91 -5.65 -10.71 7.54
N ASN A 92 -4.60 -10.98 6.78
CA ASN A 92 -3.39 -10.17 6.78
C ASN A 92 -3.32 -9.30 5.53
N GLN A 93 -2.73 -8.13 5.67
CA GLN A 93 -2.31 -7.32 4.54
C GLN A 93 -1.18 -8.02 3.78
N ARG A 94 -1.10 -7.78 2.47
CA ARG A 94 -0.02 -8.27 1.62
C ARG A 94 0.46 -7.20 0.66
N LEU A 95 1.76 -7.17 0.44
CA LEU A 95 2.41 -6.35 -0.56
C LEU A 95 3.42 -7.21 -1.35
N LEU A 96 3.35 -7.13 -2.67
CA LEU A 96 4.37 -7.66 -3.57
C LEU A 96 4.80 -6.56 -4.53
N ILE A 97 6.11 -6.37 -4.69
CA ILE A 97 6.70 -5.48 -5.70
C ILE A 97 7.78 -6.27 -6.42
N ARG A 98 7.69 -6.40 -7.75
CA ARG A 98 8.70 -7.10 -8.55
C ARG A 98 9.33 -6.20 -9.60
N GLY A 99 10.65 -6.31 -9.68
CA GLY A 99 11.41 -5.81 -10.80
C GLY A 99 12.32 -6.88 -11.40
N GLU A 100 13.02 -6.51 -12.46
CA GLU A 100 13.88 -7.42 -13.22
C GLU A 100 14.96 -8.13 -12.40
N ARG A 101 15.39 -7.54 -11.27
CA ARG A 101 16.51 -8.04 -10.46
C ARG A 101 16.09 -8.58 -9.10
N GLY A 102 14.80 -8.59 -8.78
CA GLY A 102 14.35 -9.05 -7.46
C GLY A 102 12.91 -8.65 -7.13
N GLU A 103 12.51 -8.98 -5.90
CA GLU A 103 11.19 -8.67 -5.38
C GLU A 103 11.21 -8.29 -3.90
N ILE A 104 10.17 -7.55 -3.50
CA ILE A 104 9.79 -7.32 -2.11
C ILE A 104 8.49 -8.07 -1.87
N ILE A 105 8.45 -8.90 -0.84
CA ILE A 105 7.23 -9.52 -0.33
C ILE A 105 7.08 -9.13 1.12
N ASN A 106 6.08 -8.29 1.41
CA ASN A 106 5.84 -7.72 2.74
C ASN A 106 7.11 -7.07 3.32
N ASP A 107 7.69 -7.71 4.33
CA ASP A 107 8.88 -7.30 5.08
C ASP A 107 10.15 -8.03 4.61
N THR A 108 10.13 -8.73 3.48
CA THR A 108 11.29 -9.44 2.95
C THR A 108 11.67 -8.94 1.57
N VAL A 109 12.97 -8.98 1.25
CA VAL A 109 13.52 -8.56 -0.03
C VAL A 109 14.49 -9.62 -0.52
N ALA A 110 14.33 -10.02 -1.78
CA ALA A 110 15.28 -10.87 -2.50
C ALA A 110 15.74 -10.16 -3.77
N TYR A 111 17.06 -10.05 -3.99
CA TYR A 111 17.59 -9.47 -5.23
C TYR A 111 18.97 -10.01 -5.59
N LEU A 112 19.37 -9.85 -6.85
CA LEU A 112 20.71 -10.21 -7.34
C LEU A 112 21.67 -9.00 -7.28
N GLN A 113 22.69 -9.06 -6.42
CA GLN A 113 23.75 -8.05 -6.40
C GLN A 113 24.68 -8.20 -7.60
N GLY A 114 25.04 -9.45 -7.93
CA GLY A 114 25.76 -9.86 -9.14
C GLY A 114 25.00 -10.98 -9.84
N HIS A 115 25.42 -11.39 -11.05
CA HIS A 115 24.70 -12.38 -11.86
C HIS A 115 24.53 -13.76 -11.20
N THR A 116 25.34 -14.09 -10.18
CA THR A 116 25.22 -15.32 -9.36
C THR A 116 25.22 -15.05 -7.85
N THR A 117 25.00 -13.81 -7.42
CA THR A 117 25.10 -13.42 -6.00
C THR A 117 23.73 -12.99 -5.47
N PRO A 118 22.93 -13.94 -4.93
CA PRO A 118 21.64 -13.63 -4.34
C PRO A 118 21.82 -12.98 -2.96
N ILE A 119 21.02 -11.94 -2.71
CA ILE A 119 20.90 -11.27 -1.43
C ILE A 119 19.47 -11.41 -0.95
N ASN A 120 19.31 -11.87 0.28
CA ASN A 120 18.04 -11.92 0.98
C ASN A 120 18.14 -11.08 2.25
N LEU A 121 17.18 -10.19 2.46
CA LEU A 121 17.12 -9.29 3.61
C LEU A 121 15.68 -9.23 4.13
N SER A 122 15.54 -8.79 5.37
CA SER A 122 14.24 -8.45 5.97
C SER A 122 14.27 -7.01 6.47
N PHE A 123 13.12 -6.35 6.37
CA PHE A 123 12.86 -5.10 7.05
C PHE A 123 12.65 -5.37 8.54
N THR A 124 13.43 -4.71 9.38
CA THR A 124 13.29 -4.75 10.83
C THR A 124 12.58 -3.49 11.29
N ARG A 125 11.40 -3.66 11.89
CA ARG A 125 10.71 -2.59 12.60
C ARG A 125 11.39 -2.36 13.95
N HIS A 126 11.69 -1.11 14.26
CA HIS A 126 12.28 -0.71 15.54
C HIS A 126 11.29 0.13 16.33
N SER A 127 10.93 -0.34 17.52
CA SER A 127 10.12 0.40 18.49
C SER A 127 10.91 0.64 19.77
N ALA A 128 10.65 1.76 20.44
CA ALA A 128 11.15 2.03 21.79
C ALA A 128 10.34 1.25 22.85
N GLY A 129 10.86 1.15 24.07
CA GLY A 129 10.11 0.67 25.25
C GLY A 129 10.28 -0.80 25.62
N SER A 130 10.81 -1.66 24.75
CA SER A 130 11.04 -3.08 25.05
C SER A 130 12.30 -3.32 25.90
N GLU A 131 12.30 -4.38 26.73
CA GLU A 131 13.49 -4.95 27.39
C GLU A 131 14.39 -3.93 28.14
N GLY A 132 13.78 -2.99 28.88
CA GLY A 132 14.49 -1.97 29.66
C GLY A 132 14.88 -0.71 28.88
N ASN A 133 14.44 -0.58 27.62
CA ASN A 133 14.54 0.66 26.87
C ASN A 133 13.64 1.75 27.51
N LEU A 134 14.25 2.82 28.05
CA LEU A 134 13.56 3.94 28.71
C LEU A 134 13.24 5.13 27.78
N GLU A 135 13.30 4.96 26.46
CA GLU A 135 13.03 6.02 25.47
C GLU A 135 11.52 6.29 25.27
N GLY A 136 10.62 5.59 25.98
CA GLY A 136 9.16 5.67 25.82
C GLY A 136 8.59 4.60 24.90
N ASN A 137 7.32 4.72 24.49
CA ASN A 137 6.63 3.75 23.62
C ASN A 137 6.27 4.39 22.27
N HIS A 138 7.15 4.27 21.27
CA HIS A 138 6.92 4.84 19.95
C HIS A 138 7.69 4.07 18.86
N LEU A 139 7.23 4.19 17.61
CA LEU A 139 8.00 3.72 16.46
C LEU A 139 9.26 4.56 16.29
N LYS A 140 10.44 3.94 16.26
CA LYS A 140 11.70 4.60 15.91
C LYS A 140 11.88 4.66 14.40
N GLY A 141 11.58 3.55 13.71
CA GLY A 141 11.65 3.48 12.26
C GLY A 141 11.81 2.06 11.72
N TYR A 142 12.29 1.97 10.49
CA TYR A 142 12.57 0.69 9.82
C TYR A 142 14.00 0.64 9.32
N GLN A 143 14.61 -0.52 9.47
CA GLN A 143 15.95 -0.84 8.97
C GLN A 143 15.89 -1.99 7.98
N ILE A 144 16.79 -2.03 7.00
CA ILE A 144 17.05 -3.22 6.18
C ILE A 144 18.55 -3.43 6.05
N GLY A 145 19.01 -4.65 6.35
CA GLY A 145 20.45 -4.91 6.50
C GLY A 145 21.07 -3.96 7.53
N GLY A 146 22.05 -3.16 7.11
CA GLY A 146 22.72 -2.16 7.96
C GLY A 146 22.16 -0.74 7.87
N GLN A 147 21.10 -0.49 7.09
CA GLN A 147 20.65 0.86 6.75
C GLN A 147 19.27 1.18 7.31
N TRP A 148 19.12 2.33 7.98
CA TRP A 148 17.81 2.91 8.30
C TRP A 148 17.18 3.44 7.01
N ILE A 149 16.05 2.86 6.60
CA ILE A 149 15.32 3.27 5.39
C ILE A 149 14.15 4.18 5.71
N TYR A 150 13.75 4.22 6.98
CA TYR A 150 12.74 5.13 7.48
C TYR A 150 13.02 5.46 8.94
N THR A 151 12.86 6.73 9.30
CA THR A 151 12.92 7.22 10.68
C THR A 151 11.63 7.98 10.97
N ASN A 152 10.98 7.69 12.10
CA ASN A 152 9.73 8.34 12.47
C ASN A 152 9.95 9.85 12.72
N PRO A 153 9.38 10.74 11.90
CA PRO A 153 9.60 12.18 12.05
C PRO A 153 8.87 12.77 13.27
N LEU A 154 7.96 12.02 13.88
CA LEU A 154 7.13 12.44 15.01
C LEU A 154 7.56 11.77 16.33
N ALA A 155 8.69 11.07 16.34
CA ALA A 155 9.25 10.54 17.58
C ALA A 155 9.53 11.70 18.57
N PRO A 156 9.27 11.52 19.88
CA PRO A 156 8.88 10.28 20.56
C PRO A 156 7.36 10.09 20.73
N GLY A 157 6.52 10.68 19.87
CA GLY A 157 5.07 10.56 19.96
C GLY A 157 4.58 9.10 19.90
N GLU A 158 3.76 8.72 20.88
CA GLU A 158 3.10 7.40 20.96
C GLU A 158 1.93 7.36 19.97
N LEU A 159 2.27 7.23 18.69
CA LEU A 159 1.35 7.28 17.56
C LEU A 159 1.38 5.94 16.82
N SER A 160 0.22 5.50 16.34
CA SER A 160 0.08 4.40 15.40
C SER A 160 0.69 4.74 14.02
N ASP A 161 0.89 3.72 13.17
CA ASP A 161 1.44 3.95 11.82
C ASP A 161 0.59 4.89 10.98
N ASP A 162 -0.73 4.82 11.11
CA ASP A 162 -1.67 5.68 10.38
C ASP A 162 -1.61 7.12 10.90
N GLU A 163 -1.54 7.32 12.22
CA GLU A 163 -1.35 8.64 12.82
C GLU A 163 0.01 9.25 12.43
N ILE A 164 1.06 8.43 12.33
CA ILE A 164 2.37 8.87 11.85
C ILE A 164 2.31 9.27 10.37
N ALA A 165 1.60 8.51 9.53
CA ALA A 165 1.40 8.85 8.13
C ALA A 165 0.63 10.17 7.98
N VAL A 166 -0.47 10.35 8.72
CA VAL A 166 -1.25 11.59 8.74
C VAL A 166 -0.41 12.76 9.24
N GLY A 167 0.32 12.59 10.35
CA GLY A 167 1.19 13.64 10.88
C GLY A 167 2.33 14.00 9.92
N THR A 168 2.86 13.03 9.17
CA THR A 168 3.83 13.29 8.10
C THR A 168 3.21 14.13 6.98
N CYS A 169 1.96 13.86 6.57
CA CYS A 169 1.24 14.71 5.63
C CYS A 169 1.08 16.14 6.17
N MET A 170 0.80 16.32 7.46
CA MET A 170 0.69 17.64 8.08
C MET A 170 2.02 18.39 8.11
N LEU A 171 3.12 17.71 8.47
CA LEU A 171 4.47 18.28 8.43
C LEU A 171 4.84 18.75 7.02
N LYS A 172 4.65 17.88 6.02
CA LYS A 172 4.94 18.22 4.62
C LYS A 172 4.00 19.30 4.08
N MET A 173 2.76 19.36 4.54
CA MET A 173 1.83 20.42 4.15
C MET A 173 2.32 21.77 4.69
N ALA A 174 2.84 21.79 5.93
CA ALA A 174 3.47 22.98 6.50
C ALA A 174 4.69 23.42 5.67
N GLU A 175 5.50 22.49 5.16
CA GLU A 175 6.60 22.81 4.22
C GLU A 175 6.07 23.38 2.90
N HIS A 176 5.04 22.75 2.31
CA HIS A 176 4.44 23.18 1.05
C HIS A 176 3.87 24.59 1.11
N VAL A 177 3.11 24.94 2.16
CA VAL A 177 2.55 26.30 2.31
C VAL A 177 3.64 27.37 2.51
N ASN A 178 4.85 26.96 2.88
CA ASN A 178 6.03 27.82 2.98
C ASN A 178 6.90 27.82 1.70
N GLY A 179 6.36 27.32 0.57
CA GLY A 179 7.02 27.34 -0.73
C GLY A 179 7.77 26.06 -1.10
N GLY A 180 7.62 24.97 -0.32
CA GLY A 180 8.12 23.65 -0.68
C GLY A 180 7.26 22.94 -1.74
N ASP A 181 7.74 21.77 -2.18
CA ASP A 181 7.03 20.95 -3.15
C ASP A 181 5.66 20.47 -2.62
N PRO A 182 4.67 20.23 -3.50
CA PRO A 182 3.39 19.64 -3.09
C PRO A 182 3.56 18.27 -2.44
N VAL A 183 2.83 18.04 -1.35
CA VAL A 183 2.86 16.75 -0.63
C VAL A 183 2.27 15.62 -1.46
N TYR A 184 1.09 15.88 -2.01
CA TYR A 184 0.30 14.98 -2.84
C TYR A 184 -0.54 15.85 -3.77
N PRO A 185 -0.09 16.08 -5.01
CA PRO A 185 -0.74 17.01 -5.94
C PRO A 185 -2.18 16.63 -6.26
N LEU A 186 -3.01 17.63 -6.57
CA LEU A 186 -4.44 17.43 -6.86
C LEU A 186 -4.63 16.52 -8.08
N GLU A 187 -3.82 16.72 -9.12
CA GLU A 187 -3.82 15.95 -10.35
C GLU A 187 -3.51 14.46 -10.10
N GLU A 188 -2.60 14.16 -9.16
CA GLU A 188 -2.32 12.77 -8.77
C GLU A 188 -3.52 12.15 -8.03
N ALA A 189 -4.14 12.92 -7.13
CA ALA A 189 -5.33 12.49 -6.39
C ALA A 189 -6.54 12.26 -7.32
N CYS A 190 -6.75 13.14 -8.30
CA CYS A 190 -7.76 12.99 -9.34
C CYS A 190 -7.51 11.71 -10.16
N GLN A 191 -6.27 11.45 -10.55
CA GLN A 191 -5.91 10.23 -11.28
C GLN A 191 -6.16 8.97 -10.44
N ASP A 192 -5.78 8.96 -9.16
CA ASP A 192 -6.00 7.81 -8.26
C ASP A 192 -7.50 7.53 -8.07
N HIS A 193 -8.29 8.59 -7.91
CA HIS A 193 -9.74 8.48 -7.79
C HIS A 193 -10.39 8.02 -9.08
N TYR A 194 -9.98 8.56 -10.23
CA TYR A 194 -10.53 8.19 -11.53
C TYR A 194 -10.29 6.71 -11.86
N LEU A 195 -9.07 6.21 -11.66
CA LEU A 195 -8.78 4.78 -11.84
C LEU A 195 -9.59 3.90 -10.86
N SER A 196 -9.81 4.36 -9.63
CA SER A 196 -10.70 3.66 -8.68
C SER A 196 -12.14 3.61 -9.19
N LEU A 197 -12.65 4.65 -9.84
CA LEU A 197 -13.98 4.66 -10.44
C LEU A 197 -14.05 3.71 -11.65
N CYS A 198 -13.05 3.72 -12.53
CA CYS A 198 -12.95 2.78 -13.64
C CYS A 198 -12.88 1.32 -13.16
N MET A 199 -12.18 1.05 -12.06
CA MET A 199 -12.14 -0.27 -11.42
C MET A 199 -13.53 -0.70 -10.93
N GLN A 200 -14.25 0.18 -10.23
CA GLN A 200 -15.63 -0.10 -9.80
C GLN A 200 -16.57 -0.33 -10.99
N GLN A 201 -16.39 0.44 -12.07
CA GLN A 201 -17.13 0.24 -13.31
C GLN A 201 -16.84 -1.14 -13.94
N ALA A 202 -15.57 -1.52 -14.05
CA ALA A 202 -15.17 -2.83 -14.57
C ALA A 202 -15.78 -3.98 -13.75
N GLN A 203 -15.79 -3.83 -12.43
CA GLN A 203 -16.39 -4.80 -11.50
C GLN A 203 -17.90 -4.91 -11.69
N LYS A 204 -18.60 -3.77 -11.82
CA LYS A 204 -20.05 -3.71 -12.01
C LYS A 204 -20.50 -4.27 -13.36
N GLU A 205 -19.74 -3.98 -14.42
CA GLU A 205 -20.09 -4.39 -15.79
C GLU A 205 -19.61 -5.80 -16.12
N GLY A 206 -18.66 -6.36 -15.36
CA GLY A 206 -18.04 -7.65 -15.62
C GLY A 206 -17.24 -7.67 -16.92
N LYS A 207 -16.70 -6.52 -17.34
CA LYS A 207 -15.97 -6.32 -18.60
C LYS A 207 -14.72 -5.49 -18.37
N ALA A 208 -13.76 -5.64 -19.29
CA ALA A 208 -12.57 -4.81 -19.29
C ALA A 208 -12.93 -3.35 -19.64
N ILE A 209 -12.40 -2.41 -18.86
CA ILE A 209 -12.50 -0.96 -19.11
C ILE A 209 -11.15 -0.46 -19.58
N LYS A 210 -11.08 0.06 -20.81
CA LYS A 210 -9.92 0.81 -21.29
C LYS A 210 -10.02 2.24 -20.78
N VAL A 211 -9.11 2.65 -19.90
CA VAL A 211 -9.11 3.99 -19.32
C VAL A 211 -8.74 5.00 -20.41
N GLU A 212 -9.49 6.10 -20.47
CA GLU A 212 -9.20 7.22 -21.38
C GLU A 212 -8.35 8.27 -20.67
N THR A 213 -7.54 9.00 -21.42
CA THR A 213 -6.69 10.05 -20.85
C THR A 213 -7.57 11.18 -20.29
N PRO A 214 -7.48 11.49 -18.99
CA PRO A 214 -8.29 12.54 -18.37
C PRO A 214 -7.68 13.93 -18.60
N PRO A 215 -8.44 15.02 -18.34
CA PRO A 215 -8.00 16.39 -18.64
C PRO A 215 -6.89 16.95 -17.72
N TRP A 216 -6.53 16.25 -16.64
CA TRP A 216 -5.43 16.64 -15.74
C TRP A 216 -4.09 15.95 -16.07
N ALA A 217 -4.08 15.04 -17.05
CA ALA A 217 -2.91 14.29 -17.49
C ALA A 217 -2.07 15.05 -18.53
#